data_AF-A0A929GCS0-F1
#
_entry.id   AF-A0A929GCS0-F1
#
_cell.length_a   1.000
_cell.length_b   1.000
_cell.length_c   1.000
_cell.angle_alpha   90.00
_cell.angle_beta   90.00
_cell.angle_gamma   90.00
#
_symmetry.space_group_name_H-M   'P 1'
#
loop_
_entity.id
_entity.type
_entity.pdbx_description
1 polymer ?
#
loop_
_entity_poly.entity_id
_entity_poly.type
_entity_poly.pdbx_seq_one_letter_code
_entity_poly.pdbx_strand_id
1 'polypeptide(L)'
;MSGSMQRKIYYPKRVPLFKLVEKIKLWPSRGGVLHGIKTFEVRSSSYAFVTTHCNKQMVIRNSKNSHAARWLRNKWYAKTCEKCRIPQWKIEKYSVTVFKSGRFSSFMYQQSGGEDSEPAG
;
A
#
# COMPACT_ATOMS: atom_id res chain seq x y z
N MET A 1 -29.87 -5.86 -16.81
CA MET A 1 -28.50 -6.05 -16.28
C MET A 1 -27.91 -4.68 -15.95
N SER A 2 -28.14 -4.18 -14.74
CA SER A 2 -27.66 -2.87 -14.29
C SER A 2 -26.17 -2.96 -13.94
N GLY A 3 -25.32 -2.51 -14.87
CA GLY A 3 -23.88 -2.41 -14.66
C GLY A 3 -23.58 -1.49 -13.47
N SER A 4 -22.91 -2.02 -12.45
CA SER A 4 -22.45 -1.25 -11.29
C SER A 4 -21.47 -0.17 -11.75
N MET A 5 -21.91 1.08 -11.75
CA MET A 5 -21.08 2.22 -12.13
C MET A 5 -19.95 2.40 -11.10
N GLN A 6 -18.78 1.88 -11.45
CA GLN A 6 -17.58 1.91 -10.61
C GLN A 6 -17.19 3.37 -10.33
N ARG A 7 -17.57 3.88 -9.15
CA ARG A 7 -17.23 5.24 -8.74
C ARG A 7 -15.73 5.36 -8.51
N LYS A 8 -15.13 6.12 -9.41
CA LYS A 8 -13.74 6.57 -9.43
C LYS A 8 -13.46 7.44 -8.20
N ILE A 9 -12.82 6.88 -7.15
CA ILE A 9 -12.37 7.62 -5.94
C ILE A 9 -10.97 8.17 -6.20
N TYR A 10 -10.71 9.37 -5.70
CA TYR A 10 -9.52 10.12 -6.05
C TYR A 10 -8.60 10.38 -4.78
N TYR A 11 -7.27 10.02 -4.69
CA TYR A 11 -6.21 10.47 -3.69
C TYR A 11 -5.16 11.57 -4.07
N PRO A 12 -4.92 12.57 -3.19
CA PRO A 12 -4.05 13.71 -3.48
C PRO A 12 -2.56 13.34 -3.54
N LYS A 13 -1.76 14.08 -4.33
CA LYS A 13 -0.34 13.77 -4.58
C LYS A 13 0.57 13.88 -3.35
N ARG A 14 0.15 14.60 -2.29
CA ARG A 14 0.95 14.89 -1.07
C ARG A 14 0.30 14.31 0.19
N VAL A 15 -0.02 13.02 0.16
CA VAL A 15 -0.57 12.30 1.32
C VAL A 15 0.54 11.97 2.33
N PRO A 16 0.31 12.14 3.65
CA PRO A 16 1.23 11.70 4.69
C PRO A 16 1.59 10.21 4.55
N LEU A 17 2.82 9.84 4.91
CA LEU A 17 3.32 8.48 4.73
C LEU A 17 2.42 7.44 5.39
N PHE A 18 1.90 7.73 6.58
CA PHE A 18 1.08 6.77 7.32
C PHE A 18 -0.17 6.37 6.57
N LYS A 19 -0.86 7.35 5.95
CA LYS A 19 -2.05 7.08 5.13
C LYS A 19 -1.73 6.24 3.88
N LEU A 20 -0.53 6.41 3.29
CA LEU A 20 -0.08 5.57 2.18
C LEU A 20 0.15 4.13 2.63
N VAL A 21 0.89 3.97 3.74
CA VAL A 21 1.27 2.68 4.31
C VAL A 21 0.04 1.90 4.78
N GLU A 22 -0.87 2.55 5.48
CA GLU A 22 -2.09 1.98 6.01
C GLU A 22 -2.98 1.42 4.90
N LYS A 23 -3.04 2.11 3.75
CA LYS A 23 -3.89 1.73 2.64
C LYS A 23 -3.26 0.70 1.71
N ILE A 24 -1.99 0.89 1.37
CA ILE A 24 -1.28 0.04 0.40
C ILE A 24 -0.83 -1.27 1.06
N LYS A 25 -0.53 -1.24 2.37
CA LYS A 25 0.01 -2.38 3.14
C LYS A 25 1.26 -3.01 2.50
N LEU A 26 2.03 -2.21 1.75
CA LEU A 26 3.32 -2.57 1.17
C LEU A 26 4.37 -1.56 1.61
N TRP A 27 5.62 -2.00 1.69
CA TRP A 27 6.74 -1.19 2.11
C TRP A 27 7.94 -1.32 1.16
N PRO A 28 8.37 -0.23 0.51
CA PRO A 28 9.60 -0.22 -0.26
C PRO A 28 10.82 -0.09 0.66
N SER A 29 11.77 -1.03 0.53
CA SER A 29 13.10 -0.88 1.12
C SER A 29 13.95 0.13 0.33
N ARG A 30 15.01 0.67 0.95
CA ARG A 30 15.96 1.56 0.26
C ARG A 30 16.64 0.90 -0.95
N GLY A 31 16.75 -0.44 -0.96
CA GLY A 31 17.42 -1.21 -2.00
C GLY A 31 16.51 -1.73 -3.11
N GLY A 32 15.33 -1.16 -3.33
CA GLY A 32 14.48 -1.60 -4.45
C GLY A 32 13.50 -2.73 -4.10
N VAL A 33 13.55 -3.27 -2.87
CA VAL A 33 12.79 -4.48 -2.52
C VAL A 33 11.44 -4.13 -1.93
N LEU A 34 10.37 -4.63 -2.53
CA LEU A 34 9.00 -4.45 -2.05
C LEU A 34 8.65 -5.52 -1.00
N HIS A 35 8.26 -5.08 0.18
CA HIS A 35 7.84 -5.94 1.29
C HIS A 35 6.34 -5.84 1.54
N GLY A 36 5.73 -6.96 1.96
CA GLY A 36 4.37 -6.95 2.51
C GLY A 36 4.41 -6.53 3.98
N ILE A 37 3.48 -5.69 4.40
CA ILE A 37 3.35 -5.25 5.80
C ILE A 37 2.40 -6.20 6.53
N LYS A 38 2.88 -6.78 7.65
CA LYS A 38 2.13 -7.63 8.56
C LYS A 38 1.42 -6.79 9.63
N THR A 39 2.16 -5.92 10.33
CA THR A 39 1.60 -5.00 11.33
C THR A 39 2.06 -3.58 11.07
N PHE A 40 1.16 -2.63 11.33
CA PHE A 40 1.43 -1.20 11.26
C PHE A 40 0.80 -0.53 12.47
N GLU A 41 1.64 -0.11 13.41
CA GLU A 41 1.22 0.43 14.70
C GLU A 41 1.66 1.88 14.82
N VAL A 42 0.71 2.81 14.73
CA VAL A 42 0.95 4.23 14.93
C VAL A 42 1.03 4.49 16.43
N ARG A 43 2.19 4.94 16.91
CA ARG A 43 2.40 5.25 18.34
C ARG A 43 2.21 6.73 18.63
N SER A 44 2.56 7.58 17.66
CA SER A 44 2.39 9.02 17.74
C SER A 44 2.06 9.57 16.35
N SER A 45 1.65 10.83 16.27
CA SER A 45 1.46 11.54 15.01
C SER A 45 2.73 11.59 14.14
N SER A 46 3.90 11.45 14.78
CA SER A 46 5.21 11.57 14.15
C SER A 46 5.91 10.25 13.83
N TYR A 47 5.65 9.15 14.56
CA TYR A 47 6.31 7.86 14.35
C TYR A 47 5.40 6.64 14.52
N ALA A 48 5.72 5.58 13.78
CA ALA A 48 4.99 4.32 13.78
C ALA A 48 5.96 3.14 13.65
N PHE A 49 5.55 2.00 14.21
CA PHE A 49 6.25 0.72 14.04
C PHE A 49 5.63 -0.06 12.89
N VAL A 50 6.48 -0.58 12.02
CA VAL A 50 6.10 -1.44 10.90
C VAL A 50 6.78 -2.79 11.08
N THR A 51 5.99 -3.85 11.07
CA THR A 51 6.49 -5.22 10.94
C THR A 51 6.10 -5.75 9.59
N THR A 52 7.08 -6.23 8.83
CA THR A 52 6.85 -6.87 7.53
C THR A 52 6.59 -8.36 7.69
N HIS A 53 6.02 -9.00 6.66
CA HIS A 53 5.83 -10.47 6.64
C HIS A 53 7.14 -11.25 6.69
N CYS A 54 8.26 -10.62 6.33
CA CYS A 54 9.59 -11.21 6.48
C CYS A 54 10.21 -10.97 7.87
N ASN A 55 9.39 -10.57 8.85
CA ASN A 55 9.74 -10.29 10.25
C ASN A 55 10.74 -9.14 10.47
N LYS A 56 11.01 -8.32 9.44
CA LYS A 56 11.75 -7.06 9.64
C LYS A 56 10.85 -6.07 10.35
N GLN A 57 11.37 -5.51 11.43
CA GLN A 57 10.75 -4.45 12.20
C GLN A 57 11.49 -3.13 11.93
N MET A 58 10.74 -2.04 11.82
CA MET A 58 11.33 -0.72 11.62
C MET A 58 10.46 0.39 12.16
N VAL A 59 11.11 1.48 12.58
CA VAL A 59 10.47 2.72 12.98
C VAL A 59 10.42 3.66 11.78
N ILE A 60 9.22 4.14 11.45
CA ILE A 60 9.02 5.06 10.33
C ILE A 60 8.50 6.40 10.85
N ARG A 61 8.94 7.49 10.24
CA ARG A 61 8.45 8.85 10.55
C ARG A 61 7.38 9.28 9.56
N ASN A 62 6.38 10.02 10.04
CA ASN A 62 5.31 10.54 9.21
C ASN A 62 5.76 11.76 8.39
N SER A 63 6.45 11.52 7.27
CA SER A 63 6.90 12.59 6.38
C SER A 63 6.41 12.39 4.94
N LYS A 64 5.81 13.45 4.39
CA LYS A 64 5.34 13.54 2.99
C LYS A 64 6.49 13.47 1.98
N ASN A 65 7.68 13.88 2.39
CA ASN A 65 8.88 14.00 1.54
C ASN A 65 9.89 12.86 1.78
N SER A 66 9.52 11.85 2.57
CA SER A 66 10.39 10.70 2.81
C SER A 66 10.65 9.90 1.53
N HIS A 67 11.79 9.22 1.50
CA HIS A 67 12.15 8.29 0.44
C HIS A 67 11.05 7.27 0.18
N ALA A 68 10.54 6.63 1.25
CA ALA A 68 9.45 5.67 1.17
C ALA A 68 8.16 6.28 0.61
N ALA A 69 7.79 7.50 1.02
CA ALA A 69 6.61 8.17 0.48
C ALA A 69 6.75 8.50 -1.02
N ARG A 70 7.94 8.89 -1.47
CA ARG A 70 8.21 9.11 -2.90
C ARG A 70 8.11 7.80 -3.68
N TRP A 71 8.70 6.73 -3.17
CA TRP A 71 8.67 5.43 -3.82
C TRP A 71 7.27 4.84 -3.90
N LEU A 72 6.50 4.94 -2.81
CA LEU A 72 5.12 4.48 -2.79
C LEU A 72 4.25 5.20 -3.84
N ARG A 73 4.45 6.52 -3.99
CA ARG A 73 3.73 7.35 -4.98
C ARG A 73 4.18 7.10 -6.41
N ASN A 74 5.48 6.93 -6.64
CA ASN A 74 6.01 6.71 -7.98
C ASN A 74 5.98 5.23 -8.40
N LYS A 75 5.58 4.34 -7.47
CA LYS A 75 5.56 2.89 -7.65
C LYS A 75 6.91 2.31 -7.98
N TRP A 76 7.95 2.87 -7.39
CA TRP A 76 9.31 2.39 -7.62
C TRP A 76 9.57 1.16 -6.76
N TYR A 77 9.87 0.06 -7.43
CA TYR A 77 10.45 -1.14 -6.85
C TYR A 77 11.22 -1.86 -7.97
N ALA A 78 12.33 -2.49 -7.62
CA ALA A 78 13.13 -3.29 -8.53
C ALA A 78 12.70 -4.76 -8.49
N LYS A 79 12.37 -5.27 -7.30
CA LYS A 79 11.93 -6.65 -7.09
C LYS A 79 11.03 -6.78 -5.87
N THR A 80 10.28 -7.87 -5.80
CA THR A 80 9.48 -8.21 -4.61
C THR A 80 10.30 -9.08 -3.65
N CYS A 81 9.96 -9.04 -2.36
CA CYS A 81 10.61 -9.87 -1.37
C CYS A 81 10.05 -11.30 -1.42
N GLU A 82 10.91 -12.26 -1.76
CA GLU A 82 10.58 -13.70 -1.80
C GLU A 82 10.00 -14.20 -0.46
N LYS A 83 10.62 -13.82 0.67
CA LYS A 83 10.16 -14.20 2.02
C LYS A 83 8.78 -13.63 2.37
N CYS A 84 8.43 -12.46 1.83
CA CYS A 84 7.12 -11.87 2.09
C CYS A 84 5.99 -12.56 1.32
N ARG A 85 6.31 -13.33 0.27
CA ARG A 85 5.34 -14.02 -0.60
C ARG A 85 4.15 -13.13 -0.95
N ILE A 86 4.44 -11.94 -1.48
CA ILE A 86 3.40 -10.97 -1.84
C ILE A 86 2.57 -11.56 -2.97
N PRO A 87 1.24 -11.74 -2.82
CA PRO A 87 0.42 -12.29 -3.88
C PRO A 87 0.45 -11.42 -5.14
N GLN A 88 0.42 -12.07 -6.29
CA GLN A 88 0.52 -11.41 -7.60
C GLN A 88 -0.57 -10.34 -7.81
N TRP A 89 -1.82 -10.65 -7.44
CA TRP A 89 -2.94 -9.70 -7.54
C TRP A 89 -2.70 -8.40 -6.76
N LYS A 90 -1.94 -8.45 -5.65
CA LYS A 90 -1.63 -7.27 -4.83
C LYS A 90 -0.58 -6.40 -5.51
N ILE A 91 0.37 -7.01 -6.21
CA ILE A 91 1.39 -6.32 -7.03
C ILE A 91 0.71 -5.64 -8.22
N GLU A 92 -0.18 -6.35 -8.92
CA GLU A 92 -0.95 -5.82 -10.04
C GLU A 92 -1.81 -4.64 -9.60
N LYS A 93 -2.56 -4.78 -8.51
CA LYS A 93 -3.34 -3.69 -7.90
C LYS A 93 -2.48 -2.47 -7.60
N TYR A 94 -1.29 -2.68 -7.03
CA TYR A 94 -0.35 -1.61 -6.74
C TYR A 94 0.17 -0.93 -8.02
N SER A 95 0.51 -1.71 -9.05
CA SER A 95 1.01 -1.21 -10.33
C SER A 95 -0.01 -0.34 -11.08
N VAL A 96 -1.30 -0.66 -10.98
CA VAL A 96 -2.39 0.06 -11.65
C VAL A 96 -2.80 1.35 -10.90
N THR A 97 -2.42 1.53 -9.63
CA THR A 97 -2.88 2.66 -8.78
C THR A 97 -2.36 4.04 -9.22
N VAL A 98 -2.97 4.74 -10.18
CA VAL A 98 -2.40 5.99 -10.78
C VAL A 98 -2.46 7.23 -9.87
N PHE A 99 -1.32 7.83 -9.49
CA PHE A 99 -1.23 9.11 -8.77
C PHE A 99 -1.20 10.33 -9.71
N LYS A 100 -2.35 10.96 -9.99
CA LYS A 100 -2.40 12.17 -10.86
C LYS A 100 -1.96 13.45 -10.14
N SER A 101 -1.42 14.40 -10.91
CA SER A 101 -0.98 15.74 -10.47
C SER A 101 -2.08 16.75 -10.75
N GLY A 102 -2.73 17.27 -9.71
CA GLY A 102 -3.83 18.24 -9.81
C GLY A 102 -4.77 18.12 -8.62
N ARG A 103 -5.73 19.05 -8.47
CA ARG A 103 -6.75 19.12 -7.39
C ARG A 103 -7.65 17.88 -7.27
N PHE A 104 -7.45 16.87 -8.10
CA PHE A 104 -8.17 15.61 -8.14
C PHE A 104 -7.17 14.46 -8.27
N SER A 105 -7.60 13.34 -7.75
CA SER A 105 -6.84 12.47 -6.88
C SER A 105 -6.87 10.98 -7.45
N SER A 106 -5.99 10.02 -7.11
CA SER A 106 -5.88 8.63 -7.66
C SER A 106 -6.92 7.53 -7.30
N PHE A 107 -7.05 6.48 -8.14
CA PHE A 107 -8.05 5.37 -8.09
C PHE A 107 -7.60 4.05 -7.42
N MET A 108 -8.55 3.34 -6.77
CA MET A 108 -8.46 1.96 -6.28
C MET A 108 -9.83 1.26 -6.41
N TYR A 109 -9.86 -0.01 -6.81
CA TYR A 109 -11.03 -0.88 -6.68
C TYR A 109 -11.20 -1.36 -5.23
N GLN A 110 -12.38 -1.09 -4.66
CA GLN A 110 -12.83 -1.68 -3.40
C GLN A 110 -13.49 -3.02 -3.74
N GLN A 111 -12.97 -4.13 -3.22
CA GLN A 111 -13.76 -5.35 -3.13
C GLN A 111 -14.66 -5.16 -1.91
N SER A 112 -15.97 -5.21 -2.11
CA SER A 112 -16.93 -5.52 -1.07
C SER A 112 -16.55 -6.87 -0.47
N GLY A 113 -16.60 -6.99 0.86
CA GLY A 113 -16.23 -8.21 1.57
C GLY A 113 -16.89 -9.43 0.95
N GLY A 114 -16.07 -10.42 0.60
CA GLY A 114 -16.49 -11.79 0.45
C GLY A 114 -15.97 -12.52 1.68
N GLU A 115 -16.90 -13.01 2.48
CA GLU A 115 -16.65 -13.88 3.62
C GLU A 115 -15.78 -15.07 3.21
N ASP A 116 -14.89 -15.46 4.11
CA ASP A 116 -14.15 -16.69 4.05
C ASP A 116 -15.15 -17.86 3.96
N SER A 117 -15.27 -18.51 2.80
CA SER A 117 -15.83 -19.85 2.73
C SER A 117 -14.67 -20.85 2.78
N GLU A 118 -14.46 -21.40 3.97
CA GLU A 118 -13.73 -22.64 4.20
C GLU A 118 -14.28 -23.75 3.29
N PRO A 119 -13.45 -24.52 2.56
CA PRO A 119 -13.93 -25.75 1.96
C PRO A 119 -14.05 -26.81 3.07
N ALA A 120 -15.29 -27.09 3.48
CA ALA A 120 -15.61 -28.30 4.22
C ALA A 120 -15.33 -29.52 3.33
N GLY A 121 -14.54 -30.45 3.85
CA GLY A 121 -14.48 -31.84 3.39
C GLY A 121 -15.55 -32.68 4.05
#